data_AF-A0A934LIM3-F1
#
_entry.id   AF-A0A934LIM3-F1
#
_cell.length_a   1.000
_cell.length_b   1.000
_cell.length_c   1.000
_cell.angle_alpha   90.00
_cell.angle_beta   90.00
_cell.angle_gamma   90.00
#
_symmetry.space_group_name_H-M   'P 1'
#
loop_
_entity.id
_entity.type
_entity.pdbx_description
1 polymer ?
#
loop_
_entity_poly.entity_id
_entity_poly.type
_entity_poly.pdbx_seq_one_letter_code
_entity_poly.pdbx_strand_id
1 'polypeptide(L)'
;MDRTAQQALDQYHLAYNNMAYRSICKLIACFLAGTSHPLADVTHTPEYIEITNLLTDTALEICGHPAYRGRGWTLAFRLHQLATNYLERGAVALSVVQHTFAAVEIYLDLFRRSVTTHENRLNDDPTSKAISQMEGALILLEESVCTTSDLPSCRGRAAYHLTAACVGLLRTATLLLKSNDVLGDYAAEKFSRALRDMVYGLNEIAADPDLPHIFSRASTYLLKSLEEK
;
A
#
# COMPACT_ATOMS: atom_id res chain seq x y z
N MET A 1 7.52 -13.57 0.65
CA MET A 1 7.49 -14.80 -0.18
C MET A 1 8.69 -14.77 -1.09
N ASP A 2 9.47 -15.84 -1.17
CA ASP A 2 10.54 -15.94 -2.17
C ASP A 2 9.93 -16.13 -3.55
N ARG A 3 10.18 -15.19 -4.47
CA ARG A 3 9.76 -15.31 -5.87
C ARG A 3 10.66 -16.30 -6.59
N THR A 4 10.11 -16.97 -7.59
CA THR A 4 10.94 -17.72 -8.53
C THR A 4 11.83 -16.76 -9.33
N ALA A 5 12.99 -17.24 -9.78
CA ALA A 5 13.91 -16.45 -10.60
C ALA A 5 13.21 -15.83 -11.84
N GLN A 6 12.32 -16.59 -12.48
CA GLN A 6 11.57 -16.14 -13.65
C GLN A 6 10.61 -14.99 -13.33
N GLN A 7 9.84 -15.09 -12.24
CA GLN A 7 8.94 -14.02 -11.81
C GLN A 7 9.68 -12.73 -11.49
N ALA A 8 10.86 -12.82 -10.88
CA ALA A 8 11.69 -11.66 -10.62
C ALA A 8 12.25 -11.02 -11.91
N LEU A 9 12.59 -11.84 -12.92
CA LEU A 9 13.01 -11.34 -14.24
C LEU A 9 11.87 -10.65 -14.99
N ASP A 10 10.68 -11.24 -14.98
CA ASP A 10 9.50 -10.64 -15.62
C ASP A 10 9.19 -9.28 -14.97
N GLN A 11 9.27 -9.21 -13.64
CA GLN A 11 9.11 -7.98 -12.87
C GLN A 11 10.16 -6.92 -13.20
N TYR A 12 11.41 -7.35 -13.32
CA TYR A 12 12.51 -6.47 -13.74
C TYR A 12 12.24 -5.88 -15.13
N HIS A 13 11.81 -6.71 -16.10
CA HIS A 13 11.53 -6.25 -17.45
C HIS A 13 10.36 -5.26 -17.53
N LEU A 14 9.35 -5.41 -16.67
CA LEU A 14 8.23 -4.47 -16.59
C LEU A 14 8.67 -3.08 -16.07
N ALA A 15 9.61 -3.05 -15.15
CA ALA A 15 10.13 -1.82 -14.56
C ALA A 15 11.26 -1.18 -15.36
N TYR A 16 11.96 -1.98 -16.16
CA TYR A 16 13.17 -1.57 -16.86
C TYR A 16 12.89 -0.43 -17.85
N ASN A 17 13.56 0.69 -17.62
CA ASN A 17 13.52 1.85 -18.50
C ASN A 17 14.92 2.16 -19.03
N ASN A 18 15.17 1.82 -20.29
CA ASN A 18 16.46 2.02 -20.96
C ASN A 18 16.90 3.50 -20.96
N MET A 19 15.97 4.46 -21.05
CA MET A 19 16.31 5.89 -21.02
C MET A 19 16.78 6.33 -19.63
N ALA A 20 16.09 5.87 -18.58
CA ALA A 20 16.50 6.12 -17.20
C ALA A 20 17.86 5.49 -16.93
N TYR A 21 18.03 4.20 -17.28
CA TYR A 21 19.27 3.46 -17.13
C TYR A 21 20.46 4.18 -17.78
N ARG A 22 20.33 4.58 -19.06
CA ARG A 22 21.38 5.33 -19.77
C ARG A 22 21.70 6.67 -19.11
N SER A 23 20.71 7.35 -18.55
CA SER A 23 20.91 8.64 -17.87
C SER A 23 21.74 8.48 -16.60
N ILE A 24 21.50 7.42 -15.83
CA ILE A 24 22.27 7.15 -14.60
C ILE A 24 23.67 6.64 -14.91
N CYS A 25 23.81 5.78 -15.92
CA CYS A 25 25.12 5.37 -16.42
C CYS A 25 25.99 6.58 -16.80
N LYS A 26 25.42 7.61 -17.42
CA LYS A 26 26.13 8.87 -17.70
C LYS A 26 26.55 9.60 -16.42
N LEU A 27 25.67 9.68 -15.42
CA LEU A 27 26.00 10.31 -14.14
C LEU A 27 27.09 9.54 -13.38
N ILE A 28 27.04 8.21 -13.39
CA ILE A 28 28.10 7.34 -12.85
C ILE A 28 29.41 7.59 -13.60
N ALA A 29 29.38 7.67 -14.93
CA ALA A 29 30.58 7.98 -15.71
C ALA A 29 31.14 9.38 -15.37
N CYS A 30 30.29 10.40 -15.20
CA CYS A 30 30.73 11.73 -14.73
C CYS A 30 31.35 11.66 -13.32
N PHE A 31 30.73 10.91 -12.41
CA PHE A 31 31.23 10.70 -11.06
C PHE A 31 32.60 10.02 -11.05
N LEU A 32 32.81 9.02 -11.91
CA LEU A 32 34.05 8.27 -12.03
C LEU A 32 35.14 9.01 -12.85
N ALA A 33 34.76 9.84 -13.81
CA ALA A 33 35.67 10.68 -14.58
C ALA A 33 36.38 11.73 -13.72
N GLY A 34 35.70 12.15 -12.64
CA GLY A 34 36.16 13.27 -11.83
C GLY A 34 36.34 14.53 -12.66
N THR A 35 37.47 15.23 -12.45
CA THR A 35 37.84 16.45 -13.17
C THR A 35 38.78 16.22 -14.36
N SER A 36 39.29 15.00 -14.56
CA SER A 36 40.56 14.80 -15.29
C SER A 36 40.52 13.79 -16.43
N HIS A 37 39.48 12.96 -16.56
CA HIS A 37 39.39 11.96 -17.63
C HIS A 37 38.29 12.27 -18.66
N PRO A 38 38.55 12.05 -19.97
CA PRO A 38 37.49 12.05 -20.97
C PRO A 38 36.43 10.98 -20.62
N LEU A 39 35.15 11.35 -20.67
CA LEU A 39 34.02 10.45 -20.39
C LEU A 39 34.05 9.13 -21.19
N ALA A 40 34.62 9.14 -22.39
CA ALA A 40 34.73 7.97 -23.25
C ALA A 40 35.61 6.86 -22.64
N ASP A 41 36.71 7.24 -21.98
CA ASP A 41 37.67 6.28 -21.41
C ASP A 41 37.11 5.62 -20.14
N VAL A 42 36.24 6.32 -19.42
CA VAL A 42 35.67 5.87 -18.16
C VAL A 42 34.66 4.73 -18.35
N THR A 43 33.93 4.70 -19.47
CA THR A 43 32.92 3.65 -19.70
C THR A 43 33.51 2.24 -19.90
N HIS A 44 34.82 2.14 -20.04
CA HIS A 44 35.55 0.88 -20.17
C HIS A 44 36.33 0.50 -18.90
N THR A 45 36.27 1.31 -17.84
CA THR A 45 37.01 1.02 -16.61
C THR A 45 36.35 -0.11 -15.82
N PRO A 46 37.15 -0.91 -15.09
CA PRO A 46 36.63 -1.94 -14.18
C PRO A 46 35.62 -1.38 -13.18
N GLU A 47 35.85 -0.17 -12.66
CA GLU A 47 34.98 0.50 -11.69
C GLU A 47 33.61 0.84 -12.29
N TYR A 48 33.58 1.35 -13.53
CA TYR A 48 32.32 1.65 -14.21
C TYR A 48 31.51 0.38 -14.46
N ILE A 49 32.17 -0.67 -14.94
CA ILE A 49 31.55 -1.96 -15.20
C ILE A 49 31.02 -2.58 -13.89
N GLU A 50 31.81 -2.53 -12.82
CA GLU A 50 31.41 -3.03 -11.50
C GLU A 50 30.15 -2.32 -10.99
N ILE A 51 30.14 -0.98 -10.98
CA ILE A 51 29.03 -0.21 -10.43
C ILE A 51 27.75 -0.38 -11.28
N THR A 52 27.86 -0.41 -12.60
CA THR A 52 26.69 -0.59 -13.49
C THR A 52 26.12 -2.02 -13.42
N ASN A 53 26.97 -3.02 -13.20
CA ASN A 53 26.52 -4.38 -12.91
C ASN A 53 25.84 -4.45 -11.54
N LEU A 54 26.45 -3.87 -10.49
CA LEU A 54 25.84 -3.82 -9.15
C LEU A 54 24.50 -3.07 -9.15
N LEU A 55 24.35 -2.03 -9.99
CA LEU A 55 23.07 -1.34 -10.18
C LEU A 55 22.00 -2.28 -10.75
N THR A 56 22.37 -3.11 -11.73
CA THR A 56 21.48 -4.10 -12.35
C THR A 56 21.13 -5.22 -11.38
N ASP A 57 22.13 -5.74 -10.67
CA ASP A 57 21.98 -6.77 -9.65
C ASP A 57 21.08 -6.30 -8.50
N THR A 58 21.23 -5.04 -8.07
CA THR A 58 20.38 -4.43 -7.04
C THR A 58 18.95 -4.28 -7.52
N ALA A 59 18.73 -3.91 -8.79
CA ALA A 59 17.38 -3.87 -9.36
C ALA A 59 16.73 -5.27 -9.39
N LEU A 60 17.49 -6.32 -9.72
CA LEU A 60 17.04 -7.71 -9.66
C LEU A 60 16.77 -8.19 -8.23
N GLU A 61 17.58 -7.77 -7.26
CA GLU A 61 17.34 -8.01 -5.83
C GLU A 61 16.01 -7.40 -5.38
N ILE A 62 15.74 -6.13 -5.74
CA ILE A 62 14.48 -5.44 -5.43
C ILE A 62 13.29 -6.20 -6.03
N CYS A 63 13.45 -6.75 -7.24
CA CYS A 63 12.44 -7.57 -7.90
C CYS A 63 12.25 -8.95 -7.24
N GLY A 64 13.08 -9.31 -6.26
CA GLY A 64 12.97 -10.54 -5.47
C GLY A 64 13.75 -11.73 -6.03
N HIS A 65 14.76 -11.49 -6.89
CA HIS A 65 15.53 -12.59 -7.48
C HIS A 65 16.48 -13.24 -6.43
N PRO A 66 16.46 -14.58 -6.26
CA PRO A 66 17.12 -15.24 -5.15
C PRO A 66 18.66 -15.16 -5.17
N ALA A 67 19.26 -15.11 -6.37
CA ALA A 67 20.72 -15.06 -6.54
C ALA A 67 21.38 -13.71 -6.22
N TYR A 68 20.59 -12.64 -6.08
CA TYR A 68 21.12 -11.27 -5.96
C TYR A 68 20.92 -10.65 -4.57
N ARG A 69 20.64 -11.46 -3.54
CA ARG A 69 20.52 -10.95 -2.17
C ARG A 69 21.80 -10.23 -1.70
N GLY A 70 21.64 -9.10 -1.05
CA GLY A 70 22.71 -8.26 -0.50
C GLY A 70 23.42 -7.36 -1.52
N ARG A 71 22.95 -7.29 -2.77
CA ARG A 71 23.59 -6.49 -3.82
C ARG A 71 23.37 -5.00 -3.64
N GLY A 72 22.24 -4.58 -3.10
CA GLY A 72 21.95 -3.19 -2.74
C GLY A 72 22.86 -2.66 -1.64
N TRP A 73 23.15 -3.48 -0.63
CA TRP A 73 24.14 -3.12 0.38
C TRP A 73 25.54 -3.00 -0.21
N THR A 74 25.90 -3.95 -1.10
CA THR A 74 27.19 -3.93 -1.80
C THR A 74 27.34 -2.68 -2.65
N LEU A 75 26.32 -2.31 -3.43
CA LEU A 75 26.29 -1.10 -4.25
C LEU A 75 26.46 0.15 -3.39
N ALA A 76 25.70 0.27 -2.31
CA ALA A 76 25.77 1.42 -1.40
C ALA A 76 27.18 1.57 -0.79
N PHE A 77 27.76 0.47 -0.32
CA PHE A 77 29.10 0.46 0.25
C PHE A 77 30.16 0.88 -0.78
N ARG A 78 30.11 0.34 -2.01
CA ARG A 78 31.08 0.66 -3.07
C ARG A 78 30.96 2.10 -3.54
N LEU A 79 29.74 2.61 -3.72
CA LEU A 79 29.51 4.02 -4.04
C LEU A 79 30.05 4.95 -2.95
N HIS A 80 29.81 4.63 -1.68
CA HIS A 80 30.33 5.41 -0.57
C HIS A 80 31.87 5.40 -0.51
N GLN A 81 32.49 4.23 -0.67
CA GLN A 81 33.95 4.10 -0.68
C GLN A 81 34.59 4.93 -1.79
N LEU A 82 34.02 4.89 -3.01
CA LEU A 82 34.50 5.70 -4.13
C LEU A 82 34.30 7.19 -3.89
N ALA A 83 33.14 7.58 -3.36
CA ALA A 83 32.83 8.97 -3.05
C ALA A 83 33.84 9.55 -2.04
N THR A 84 34.12 8.84 -0.95
CA THR A 84 35.12 9.25 0.05
C THR A 84 36.49 9.41 -0.59
N ASN A 85 36.96 8.40 -1.32
CA ASN A 85 38.27 8.44 -1.96
C ASN A 85 38.43 9.60 -2.97
N TYR A 86 37.40 9.90 -3.76
CA TYR A 86 37.47 10.97 -4.74
C TYR A 86 37.28 12.36 -4.14
N LEU A 87 36.47 12.49 -3.09
CA LEU A 87 36.31 13.76 -2.36
C LEU A 87 37.60 14.13 -1.62
N GLU A 88 38.23 13.18 -0.92
CA GLU A 88 39.51 13.41 -0.22
C GLU A 88 40.64 13.85 -1.15
N ARG A 89 40.62 13.35 -2.40
CA ARG A 89 41.60 13.71 -3.44
C ARG A 89 41.23 14.99 -4.21
N GLY A 90 40.08 15.61 -3.91
CA GLY A 90 39.56 16.75 -4.68
C GLY A 90 39.26 16.41 -6.15
N ALA A 91 39.08 15.12 -6.47
CA ALA A 91 38.91 14.64 -7.83
C ALA A 91 37.47 14.81 -8.35
N VAL A 92 36.49 15.01 -7.46
CA VAL A 92 35.09 15.20 -7.82
C VAL A 92 34.43 16.22 -6.89
N ALA A 93 33.49 17.02 -7.41
CA ALA A 93 32.72 17.94 -6.60
C ALA A 93 31.66 17.19 -5.77
N LEU A 94 31.44 17.62 -4.52
CA LEU A 94 30.41 17.05 -3.64
C LEU A 94 29.01 17.03 -4.28
N SER A 95 28.68 18.06 -5.06
CA SER A 95 27.41 18.13 -5.79
C SER A 95 27.27 16.97 -6.78
N VAL A 96 28.31 16.59 -7.53
CA VAL A 96 28.25 15.47 -8.49
C VAL A 96 27.98 14.15 -7.77
N VAL A 97 28.60 13.93 -6.61
CA VAL A 97 28.35 12.76 -5.76
C VAL A 97 26.89 12.70 -5.33
N GLN A 98 26.38 13.81 -4.77
CA GLN A 98 24.99 13.90 -4.29
C GLN A 98 23.97 13.66 -5.41
N HIS A 99 24.16 14.27 -6.58
CA HIS A 99 23.27 14.08 -7.73
C HIS A 99 23.32 12.65 -8.25
N THR A 100 24.50 12.01 -8.25
CA THR A 100 24.65 10.61 -8.68
C THR A 100 23.91 9.67 -7.72
N PHE A 101 24.04 9.88 -6.41
CA PHE A 101 23.37 9.04 -5.41
C PHE A 101 21.85 9.21 -5.49
N ALA A 102 21.36 10.45 -5.58
CA ALA A 102 19.94 10.72 -5.77
C ALA A 102 19.39 10.06 -7.05
N ALA A 103 20.14 10.12 -8.15
CA ALA A 103 19.72 9.48 -9.41
C ALA A 103 19.67 7.95 -9.31
N VAL A 104 20.64 7.33 -8.64
CA VAL A 104 20.64 5.88 -8.36
C VAL A 104 19.43 5.50 -7.50
N GLU A 105 19.12 6.28 -6.47
CA GLU A 105 17.96 6.05 -5.61
C GLU A 105 16.65 6.16 -6.39
N ILE A 106 16.46 7.24 -7.15
CA ILE A 106 15.27 7.46 -8.00
C ILE A 106 15.07 6.30 -8.97
N TYR A 107 16.15 5.81 -9.57
CA TYR A 107 16.09 4.66 -10.47
C TYR A 107 15.66 3.38 -9.79
N LEU A 108 16.29 3.04 -8.67
CA LEU A 108 15.94 1.85 -7.90
C LEU A 108 14.51 1.92 -7.36
N ASP A 109 14.00 3.12 -7.10
CA ASP A 109 12.62 3.35 -6.69
C ASP A 109 11.60 2.97 -7.79
N LEU A 110 11.96 3.06 -9.08
CA LEU A 110 11.12 2.56 -10.17
C LEU A 110 10.82 1.06 -10.01
N PHE A 111 11.84 0.28 -9.61
CA PHE A 111 11.70 -1.15 -9.39
C PHE A 111 10.88 -1.42 -8.12
N ARG A 112 11.09 -0.68 -7.03
CA ARG A 112 10.29 -0.81 -5.80
C ARG A 112 8.81 -0.56 -6.06
N ARG A 113 8.49 0.54 -6.76
CA ARG A 113 7.11 0.87 -7.15
C ARG A 113 6.50 -0.18 -8.07
N SER A 114 7.28 -0.72 -9.00
CA SER A 114 6.82 -1.80 -9.87
C SER A 114 6.43 -3.02 -9.04
N VAL A 115 7.25 -3.39 -8.05
CA VAL A 115 7.05 -4.55 -7.18
C VAL A 115 5.80 -4.35 -6.35
N THR A 116 5.61 -3.18 -5.74
CA THR A 116 4.38 -2.85 -5.02
C THR A 116 3.15 -2.88 -5.95
N THR A 117 3.28 -2.37 -7.18
CA THR A 117 2.17 -2.36 -8.15
C THR A 117 1.83 -3.76 -8.67
N HIS A 118 2.83 -4.63 -8.84
CA HIS A 118 2.63 -6.00 -9.30
C HIS A 118 2.21 -6.94 -8.16
N GLU A 119 2.69 -6.74 -6.93
CA GLU A 119 2.13 -7.38 -5.73
C GLU A 119 0.67 -6.99 -5.54
N ASN A 120 0.32 -5.72 -5.76
CA ASN A 120 -1.08 -5.28 -5.75
C ASN A 120 -1.93 -5.90 -6.88
N ARG A 121 -1.32 -6.37 -7.99
CA ARG A 121 -2.00 -7.08 -9.08
C ARG A 121 -2.02 -8.60 -8.91
N LEU A 122 -1.00 -9.18 -8.29
CA LEU A 122 -0.93 -10.61 -7.94
C LEU A 122 -1.74 -10.93 -6.67
N ASN A 123 -1.92 -9.95 -5.78
CA ASN A 123 -2.85 -9.97 -4.64
C ASN A 123 -4.27 -9.51 -5.04
N ASP A 124 -4.67 -9.62 -6.31
CA ASP A 124 -6.09 -9.59 -6.71
C ASP A 124 -6.81 -10.86 -6.20
N ASP A 125 -6.75 -11.11 -4.88
CA ASP A 125 -7.83 -11.77 -4.20
C ASP A 125 -8.87 -10.68 -3.91
N PRO A 126 -9.96 -10.57 -4.70
CA PRO A 126 -11.01 -9.58 -4.47
C PRO A 126 -11.55 -9.66 -3.04
N THR A 127 -11.46 -10.82 -2.40
CA THR A 127 -11.81 -11.06 -1.00
C THR A 127 -10.89 -10.27 -0.06
N SER A 128 -9.58 -10.39 -0.18
CA SER A 128 -8.61 -9.65 0.65
C SER A 128 -8.71 -8.13 0.48
N LYS A 129 -8.91 -7.65 -0.76
CA LYS A 129 -9.14 -6.24 -1.04
C LYS A 129 -10.45 -5.73 -0.42
N ALA A 130 -11.53 -6.50 -0.57
CA ALA A 130 -12.82 -6.19 0.05
C ALA A 130 -12.69 -6.17 1.58
N ILE A 131 -12.00 -7.14 2.18
CA ILE A 131 -11.71 -7.18 3.62
C ILE A 131 -10.95 -5.92 4.05
N SER A 132 -9.86 -5.56 3.37
CA SER A 132 -9.05 -4.38 3.73
C SER A 132 -9.84 -3.07 3.63
N GLN A 133 -10.68 -2.92 2.61
CA GLN A 133 -11.57 -1.77 2.47
C GLN A 133 -12.64 -1.72 3.55
N MET A 134 -13.22 -2.88 3.91
CA MET A 134 -14.20 -2.98 5.00
C MET A 134 -13.58 -2.68 6.36
N GLU A 135 -12.35 -3.15 6.63
CA GLU A 135 -11.61 -2.83 7.85
C GLU A 135 -11.27 -1.35 7.96
N GLY A 136 -10.86 -0.71 6.85
CA GLY A 136 -10.64 0.74 6.82
C GLY A 136 -11.92 1.53 7.08
N ALA A 137 -13.05 1.10 6.50
CA ALA A 137 -14.35 1.73 6.74
C ALA A 137 -14.84 1.54 8.19
N LEU A 138 -14.55 0.39 8.81
CA LEU A 138 -14.89 0.11 10.21
C LEU A 138 -14.24 1.09 11.18
N ILE A 139 -12.97 1.42 10.99
CA ILE A 139 -12.26 2.39 11.83
C ILE A 139 -12.99 3.74 11.84
N LEU A 140 -13.31 4.27 10.66
CA LEU A 140 -14.00 5.55 10.52
C LEU A 140 -15.41 5.53 11.11
N LEU A 141 -16.13 4.41 10.95
CA LEU A 141 -17.47 4.26 11.50
C LEU A 141 -17.47 4.11 13.02
N GLU A 142 -16.50 3.41 13.60
CA GLU A 142 -16.35 3.28 15.06
C GLU A 142 -16.03 4.63 15.71
N GLU A 143 -15.16 5.42 15.09
CA GLU A 143 -14.94 6.81 15.50
C GLU A 143 -16.23 7.63 15.41
N SER A 144 -16.99 7.47 14.32
CA SER A 144 -18.27 8.15 14.13
C SER A 144 -19.31 7.75 15.20
N VAL A 145 -19.40 6.46 15.57
CA VAL A 145 -20.30 5.98 16.65
C VAL A 145 -20.00 6.73 17.95
N CYS A 146 -18.73 6.85 18.35
CA CYS A 146 -18.33 7.60 19.54
C CYS A 146 -18.75 9.07 19.46
N THR A 147 -18.56 9.73 18.31
CA THR A 147 -18.98 11.13 18.16
C THR A 147 -20.50 11.30 18.20
N THR A 148 -21.25 10.33 17.67
CA THR A 148 -22.73 10.39 17.65
C THR A 148 -23.37 10.03 18.99
N SER A 149 -22.72 9.21 19.84
CA SER A 149 -23.23 8.90 21.18
C SER A 149 -23.25 10.11 22.10
N ASP A 150 -22.36 11.08 21.85
CA ASP A 150 -22.25 12.30 22.65
C ASP A 150 -23.26 13.38 22.25
N LEU A 151 -24.08 13.16 21.21
CA LEU A 151 -25.07 14.12 20.73
C LEU A 151 -26.42 13.94 21.45
N PRO A 152 -26.84 14.86 22.32
CA PRO A 152 -28.13 14.77 23.01
C PRO A 152 -29.26 15.19 22.07
N SER A 153 -29.97 14.23 21.46
CA SER A 153 -31.27 14.44 20.77
C SER A 153 -31.78 13.12 20.18
N CYS A 154 -33.04 13.08 19.74
CA CYS A 154 -33.55 11.99 18.87
C CYS A 154 -32.70 11.84 17.61
N ARG A 155 -32.22 12.94 17.03
CA ARG A 155 -31.33 12.94 15.86
C ARG A 155 -29.97 12.34 16.17
N GLY A 156 -29.40 12.65 17.34
CA GLY A 156 -28.16 12.05 17.83
C GLY A 156 -28.30 10.54 18.07
N ARG A 157 -29.36 10.11 18.77
CA ARG A 157 -29.66 8.69 19.01
C ARG A 157 -29.93 7.93 17.70
N ALA A 158 -30.68 8.52 16.78
CA ALA A 158 -30.90 7.96 15.45
C ALA A 158 -29.58 7.78 14.69
N ALA A 159 -28.73 8.82 14.65
CA ALA A 159 -27.43 8.75 14.01
C ALA A 159 -26.56 7.65 14.63
N TYR A 160 -26.50 7.57 15.97
CA TYR A 160 -25.79 6.52 16.71
C TYR A 160 -26.26 5.11 16.33
N HIS A 161 -27.57 4.87 16.34
CA HIS A 161 -28.12 3.55 16.03
C HIS A 161 -27.87 3.16 14.57
N LEU A 162 -27.94 4.11 13.63
CA LEU A 162 -27.66 3.86 12.22
C LEU A 162 -26.16 3.62 11.95
N THR A 163 -25.25 4.37 12.58
CA THR A 163 -23.80 4.12 12.46
C THR A 163 -23.41 2.80 13.12
N ALA A 164 -23.98 2.47 14.29
CA ALA A 164 -23.78 1.17 14.94
C ALA A 164 -24.27 0.00 14.07
N ALA A 165 -25.41 0.17 13.39
CA ALA A 165 -25.90 -0.82 12.42
C ALA A 165 -24.91 -1.02 11.26
N CYS A 166 -24.36 0.06 10.69
CA CYS A 166 -23.34 -0.03 9.63
C CYS A 166 -22.08 -0.78 10.10
N VAL A 167 -21.61 -0.52 11.33
CA VAL A 167 -20.49 -1.28 11.94
C VAL A 167 -20.82 -2.76 12.04
N GLY A 168 -22.02 -3.11 12.53
CA GLY A 168 -22.46 -4.49 12.66
C GLY A 168 -22.56 -5.22 11.31
N LEU A 169 -23.07 -4.56 10.27
CA LEU A 169 -23.17 -5.11 8.91
C LEU A 169 -21.78 -5.33 8.28
N LEU A 170 -20.87 -4.35 8.40
CA LEU A 170 -19.51 -4.46 7.87
C LEU A 170 -18.69 -5.54 8.59
N ARG A 171 -18.82 -5.67 9.92
CA ARG A 171 -18.19 -6.76 10.68
C ARG A 171 -18.72 -8.12 10.24
N THR A 172 -20.03 -8.23 10.00
CA THR A 172 -20.64 -9.47 9.49
C THR A 172 -20.09 -9.81 8.10
N ALA A 173 -20.06 -8.86 7.17
CA ALA A 173 -19.50 -9.06 5.84
C ALA A 173 -18.01 -9.46 5.88
N THR A 174 -17.22 -8.81 6.76
CA THR A 174 -15.81 -9.14 6.95
C THR A 174 -15.61 -10.55 7.50
N LEU A 175 -16.44 -10.99 8.45
CA LEU A 175 -16.39 -12.34 9.01
C LEU A 175 -16.73 -13.40 7.96
N LEU A 176 -17.75 -13.17 7.14
CA LEU A 176 -18.15 -14.06 6.04
C LEU A 176 -17.03 -14.21 5.00
N LEU A 177 -16.29 -13.14 4.72
CA LEU A 177 -15.17 -13.17 3.77
C LEU A 177 -13.91 -13.83 4.36
N LYS A 178 -13.75 -13.87 5.68
CA LYS A 178 -12.57 -14.42 6.37
C LYS A 178 -12.69 -15.90 6.75
N SER A 179 -13.89 -16.47 6.82
CA SER A 179 -14.11 -17.78 7.43
C SER A 179 -14.19 -18.94 6.44
N ASN A 180 -13.43 -20.01 6.70
CA ASN A 180 -13.63 -21.34 6.10
C ASN A 180 -14.46 -22.24 7.05
N ASP A 181 -15.78 -22.07 7.13
CA ASP A 181 -16.74 -23.01 7.78
C ASP A 181 -17.04 -22.98 9.30
N VAL A 182 -16.45 -22.12 10.16
CA VAL A 182 -16.68 -22.23 11.65
C VAL A 182 -17.45 -21.07 12.30
N LEU A 183 -17.93 -20.06 11.56
CA LEU A 183 -18.45 -18.80 12.16
C LEU A 183 -19.92 -18.47 11.86
N GLY A 184 -20.71 -19.41 11.35
CA GLY A 184 -22.10 -19.18 10.92
C GLY A 184 -23.00 -18.53 12.00
N ASP A 185 -22.98 -19.07 13.21
CA ASP A 185 -23.81 -18.56 14.32
C ASP A 185 -23.35 -17.19 14.81
N TYR A 186 -22.03 -16.94 14.83
CA TYR A 186 -21.47 -15.67 15.26
C TYR A 186 -21.76 -14.54 14.26
N ALA A 187 -21.65 -14.82 12.95
CA ALA A 187 -22.04 -13.89 11.90
C ALA A 187 -23.55 -13.59 11.94
N ALA A 188 -24.39 -14.61 12.16
CA ALA A 188 -25.83 -14.45 12.29
C ALA A 188 -26.22 -13.60 13.52
N GLU A 189 -25.53 -13.76 14.65
CA GLU A 189 -25.72 -12.93 15.85
C GLU A 189 -25.41 -11.45 15.56
N LYS A 190 -24.28 -11.16 14.91
CA LYS A 190 -23.88 -9.78 14.57
C LYS A 190 -24.81 -9.14 13.54
N PHE A 191 -25.25 -9.90 12.54
CA PHE A 191 -26.24 -9.45 11.58
C PHE A 191 -27.57 -9.09 12.25
N SER A 192 -28.08 -9.98 13.11
CA SER A 192 -29.34 -9.78 13.83
C SER A 192 -29.29 -8.59 14.80
N ARG A 193 -28.13 -8.33 15.40
CA ARG A 193 -27.90 -7.12 16.20
C ARG A 193 -27.91 -5.86 15.33
N ALA A 194 -27.21 -5.88 14.20
CA ALA A 194 -27.15 -4.75 13.27
C ALA A 194 -28.54 -4.36 12.73
N LEU A 195 -29.39 -5.33 12.43
CA LEU A 195 -30.78 -5.08 12.02
C LEU A 195 -31.62 -4.45 13.14
N ARG A 196 -31.45 -4.88 14.39
CA ARG A 196 -32.11 -4.25 15.55
C ARG A 196 -31.68 -2.80 15.72
N ASP A 197 -30.38 -2.53 15.63
CA ASP A 197 -29.85 -1.16 15.69
C ASP A 197 -30.44 -0.28 14.56
N MET A 198 -30.57 -0.82 13.34
CA MET A 198 -31.21 -0.11 12.23
C MET A 198 -32.68 0.22 12.52
N VAL A 199 -33.44 -0.73 13.08
CA VAL A 199 -34.83 -0.51 13.48
C VAL A 199 -34.95 0.56 14.57
N TYR A 200 -34.07 0.53 15.58
CA TYR A 200 -34.08 1.55 16.64
C TYR A 200 -33.79 2.95 16.08
N GLY A 201 -32.82 3.08 15.17
CA GLY A 201 -32.52 4.35 14.52
C GLY A 201 -33.69 4.88 13.68
N LEU A 202 -34.35 4.00 12.93
CA LEU A 202 -35.54 4.37 12.14
C LEU A 202 -36.73 4.78 13.02
N ASN A 203 -36.90 4.16 14.18
CA ASN A 203 -37.95 4.52 15.13
C ASN A 203 -37.69 5.86 15.80
N GLU A 204 -36.44 6.18 16.15
CA GLU A 204 -36.06 7.52 16.64
C GLU A 204 -36.32 8.61 15.59
N ILE A 205 -36.08 8.32 14.31
CA ILE A 205 -36.42 9.22 13.20
C ILE A 205 -37.93 9.37 13.03
N ALA A 206 -38.68 8.27 13.11
CA ALA A 206 -40.13 8.29 12.96
C ALA A 206 -40.85 8.98 14.13
N ALA A 207 -40.21 9.01 15.31
CA ALA A 207 -40.68 9.72 16.49
C ALA A 207 -40.37 11.23 16.46
N ASP A 208 -39.47 11.69 15.57
CA ASP A 208 -39.20 13.11 15.36
C ASP A 208 -40.30 13.73 14.47
N PRO A 209 -41.12 14.66 14.98
CA PRO A 209 -42.22 15.26 14.24
C PRO A 209 -41.77 16.12 13.04
N ASP A 210 -40.49 16.50 12.97
CA ASP A 210 -39.93 17.32 11.89
C ASP A 210 -39.37 16.49 10.72
N LEU A 211 -39.36 15.15 10.82
CA LEU A 211 -38.76 14.25 9.82
C LEU A 211 -39.83 13.50 8.99
N PRO A 212 -39.53 13.13 7.71
CA PRO A 212 -40.52 12.55 6.82
C PRO A 212 -41.08 11.21 7.31
N HIS A 213 -42.40 11.04 7.28
CA HIS A 213 -43.10 9.78 7.65
C HIS A 213 -42.71 8.52 6.85
N ILE A 214 -41.85 8.65 5.83
CA ILE A 214 -41.37 7.55 5.00
C ILE A 214 -40.61 6.51 5.86
N PHE A 215 -39.96 6.92 6.94
CA PHE A 215 -39.17 6.04 7.81
C PHE A 215 -40.01 5.15 8.74
N SER A 216 -41.25 5.55 9.07
CA SER A 216 -42.20 4.77 9.88
C SER A 216 -42.63 3.46 9.20
N ARG A 217 -42.79 3.47 7.87
CA ARG A 217 -43.16 2.26 7.12
C ARG A 217 -42.01 1.26 7.06
N ALA A 218 -40.78 1.74 6.86
CA ALA A 218 -39.59 0.89 6.74
C ALA A 218 -39.30 0.10 8.03
N SER A 219 -39.43 0.72 9.21
CA SER A 219 -39.23 0.03 10.49
C SER A 219 -40.28 -1.06 10.74
N THR A 220 -41.53 -0.81 10.37
CA THR A 220 -42.65 -1.75 10.56
C THR A 220 -42.46 -3.04 9.73
N TYR A 221 -41.98 -2.93 8.48
CA TYR A 221 -41.70 -4.11 7.64
C TYR A 221 -40.50 -4.92 8.12
N LEU A 222 -39.43 -4.25 8.57
CA LEU A 222 -38.23 -4.91 9.09
C LEU A 222 -38.50 -5.67 10.39
N LEU A 223 -39.27 -5.08 11.32
CA LEU A 223 -39.68 -5.73 12.57
C LEU A 223 -40.51 -6.99 12.32
N LYS A 224 -41.53 -6.88 11.46
CA LYS A 224 -42.41 -8.02 11.13
C LYS A 224 -41.64 -9.19 10.52
N SER A 225 -40.61 -8.90 9.73
CA SER A 225 -39.74 -9.91 9.11
C SER A 225 -38.77 -10.58 10.09
N LEU A 226 -38.50 -9.95 11.24
CA LEU A 226 -37.62 -10.48 12.30
C LEU A 226 -38.40 -11.31 13.34
N GLU A 227 -39.70 -11.09 13.50
CA GLU A 227 -40.57 -11.83 14.42
C GLU A 227 -41.14 -13.14 13.83
N GLU A 228 -41.08 -13.32 12.50
CA GLU A 228 -41.57 -14.51 11.79
C GLU A 228 -40.53 -15.66 11.69
N LYS A 229 -39.44 -15.61 12.46
CA LYS A 229 -38.40 -16.67 12.56
C LYS A 229 -38.19 -17.10 14.01
#